data_AF-A0A3S1RVW9-F1
#
_entry.id   AF-A0A3S1RVW9-F1
#
_cell.length_a   1.000
_cell.length_b   1.000
_cell.length_c   1.000
_cell.angle_alpha   90.00
_cell.angle_beta   90.00
_cell.angle_gamma   90.00
#
_symmetry.space_group_name_H-M   'P 1'
#
loop_
_entity.id
_entity.type
_entity.pdbx_description
1 polymer ?
#
loop_
_entity_poly.entity_id
_entity_poly.type
_entity_poly.pdbx_seq_one_letter_code
_entity_poly.pdbx_strand_id
1 'polypeptide(L)'
;LTVPHGVVATYVHNAVADGLGKLGVLVAIETTGNEHAANAFARQVAMHVAASNPVALTAEEVDPALVEREKAIFSDQARQSGKPEAIIEKMVEGRLRKFYEEVVLLKQAFVLNPDITVEKALKDAEKEIGAPAKITAYLRYALGEGIEKETTDFAAEVAAAVKK
;
A
#
# COMPACT_ATOMS: atom_id res chain seq x y z
N LEU A 1 -9.00 1.41 -14.50
CA LEU A 1 -7.65 0.81 -14.57
C LEU A 1 -7.60 -0.11 -15.79
N THR A 2 -6.67 0.09 -16.71
CA THR A 2 -6.53 -0.71 -17.95
C THR A 2 -5.05 -0.91 -18.28
N VAL A 3 -4.72 -1.97 -19.01
CA VAL A 3 -3.36 -2.20 -19.53
C VAL A 3 -3.44 -2.64 -20.99
N PRO A 4 -2.61 -2.11 -21.92
CA PRO A 4 -2.68 -2.47 -23.34
C PRO A 4 -2.35 -3.95 -23.61
N HIS A 5 -1.34 -4.49 -22.91
CA HIS A 5 -0.91 -5.89 -22.98
C HIS A 5 -0.59 -6.39 -21.58
N GLY A 6 -1.24 -7.47 -21.12
CA GLY A 6 -1.05 -8.02 -19.78
C GLY A 6 -2.38 -8.23 -19.06
N VAL A 7 -2.41 -7.99 -17.75
CA VAL A 7 -3.54 -8.37 -16.91
C VAL A 7 -3.94 -7.29 -15.90
N VAL A 8 -5.22 -7.28 -15.54
CA VAL A 8 -5.72 -6.59 -14.35
C VAL A 8 -6.28 -7.65 -13.40
N ALA A 9 -5.64 -7.85 -12.26
CA ALA A 9 -6.08 -8.77 -11.22
C ALA A 9 -6.95 -8.06 -10.18
N THR A 10 -7.88 -8.81 -9.60
CA THR A 10 -8.79 -8.35 -8.56
C THR A 10 -8.60 -9.16 -7.29
N TYR A 11 -8.59 -8.50 -6.13
CA TYR A 11 -8.64 -9.15 -4.83
C TYR A 11 -9.70 -8.50 -3.94
N VAL A 12 -10.53 -9.30 -3.29
CA VAL A 12 -11.53 -8.85 -2.33
C VAL A 12 -11.20 -9.47 -0.98
N HIS A 13 -10.95 -8.64 0.02
CA HIS A 13 -10.66 -9.09 1.39
C HIS A 13 -11.94 -9.16 2.21
N ASN A 14 -12.04 -10.20 3.08
CA ASN A 14 -13.25 -10.52 3.85
C ASN A 14 -14.50 -10.62 2.97
N ALA A 15 -14.42 -11.46 1.93
CA ALA A 15 -15.54 -11.68 1.02
C ALA A 15 -16.72 -12.32 1.76
N VAL A 16 -17.91 -11.73 1.60
CA VAL A 16 -19.19 -12.17 2.15
C VAL A 16 -19.99 -12.95 1.09
N ALA A 17 -19.84 -12.57 -0.16
CA ALA A 17 -20.35 -13.27 -1.34
C ALA A 17 -19.38 -13.03 -2.50
N ASP A 18 -19.63 -13.67 -3.65
CA ASP A 18 -18.82 -13.42 -4.84
C ASP A 18 -18.83 -11.93 -5.21
N GLY A 19 -17.65 -11.36 -5.38
CA GLY A 19 -17.46 -9.92 -5.63
C GLY A 19 -17.83 -8.97 -4.49
N LEU A 20 -18.27 -9.45 -3.32
CA LEU A 20 -18.74 -8.61 -2.22
C LEU A 20 -17.84 -8.74 -0.99
N GLY A 21 -17.19 -7.66 -0.57
CA GLY A 21 -16.38 -7.61 0.65
C GLY A 21 -16.16 -6.18 1.15
N LYS A 22 -15.45 -6.03 2.26
CA LYS A 22 -15.19 -4.72 2.88
C LYS A 22 -13.99 -3.98 2.29
N LEU A 23 -13.18 -4.66 1.49
CA LEU A 23 -12.01 -4.08 0.84
C LEU A 23 -11.80 -4.74 -0.52
N GLY A 24 -11.64 -3.93 -1.56
CA GLY A 24 -11.37 -4.37 -2.92
C GLY A 24 -10.07 -3.75 -3.43
N VAL A 25 -9.28 -4.55 -4.17
CA VAL A 25 -8.03 -4.12 -4.79
C VAL A 25 -8.00 -4.55 -6.25
N LEU A 26 -7.53 -3.65 -7.12
CA LEU A 26 -7.16 -3.92 -8.50
C LEU A 26 -5.66 -3.69 -8.68
N VAL A 27 -4.97 -4.57 -9.41
CA VAL A 27 -3.55 -4.39 -9.78
C VAL A 27 -3.39 -4.66 -11.26
N ALA A 28 -2.79 -3.72 -11.99
CA ALA A 28 -2.46 -3.87 -13.40
C ALA A 28 -0.98 -4.23 -13.57
N ILE A 29 -0.74 -5.29 -14.35
CA ILE A 29 0.61 -5.68 -14.79
C ILE A 29 0.64 -5.65 -16.32
N GLU A 30 1.58 -4.88 -16.85
CA GLU A 30 1.92 -4.86 -18.27
C GLU A 30 3.01 -5.87 -18.56
N THR A 31 2.74 -6.75 -19.54
CA THR A 31 3.71 -7.73 -20.03
C THR A 31 3.22 -8.32 -21.36
N THR A 32 4.15 -8.81 -22.17
CA THR A 32 3.86 -9.62 -23.36
C THR A 32 3.98 -11.13 -23.09
N GLY A 33 4.25 -11.52 -21.84
CA GLY A 33 4.44 -12.90 -21.44
C GLY A 33 3.14 -13.65 -21.15
N ASN A 34 3.26 -14.73 -20.39
CA ASN A 34 2.16 -15.59 -19.99
C ASN A 34 1.17 -14.85 -19.06
N GLU A 35 -0.02 -14.56 -19.57
CA GLU A 35 -1.07 -13.86 -18.82
C GLU A 35 -1.55 -14.61 -17.57
N HIS A 36 -1.56 -15.96 -17.58
CA HIS A 36 -1.98 -16.73 -16.42
C HIS A 36 -0.98 -16.58 -15.26
N ALA A 37 0.32 -16.70 -15.55
CA ALA A 37 1.39 -16.46 -14.59
C ALA A 37 1.38 -15.01 -14.10
N ALA A 38 1.19 -14.05 -15.01
CA ALA A 38 1.08 -12.64 -14.66
C ALA A 38 -0.13 -12.36 -13.75
N ASN A 39 -1.28 -13.00 -14.00
CA ASN A 39 -2.49 -12.85 -13.18
C ASN A 39 -2.28 -13.43 -11.78
N ALA A 40 -1.62 -14.59 -11.68
CA ALA A 40 -1.29 -15.21 -10.41
C ALA A 40 -0.42 -14.28 -9.55
N PHE A 41 0.66 -13.72 -10.12
CA PHE A 41 1.51 -12.76 -9.42
C PHE A 41 0.75 -11.45 -9.09
N ALA A 42 -0.03 -10.90 -10.02
CA ALA A 42 -0.82 -9.70 -9.79
C ALA A 42 -1.83 -9.85 -8.65
N ARG A 43 -2.44 -11.04 -8.47
CA ARG A 43 -3.29 -11.32 -7.31
C ARG A 43 -2.52 -11.30 -5.99
N GLN A 44 -1.29 -11.82 -5.95
CA GLN A 44 -0.45 -11.76 -4.75
C GLN A 44 -0.08 -10.30 -4.41
N VAL A 45 0.23 -9.48 -5.42
CA VAL A 45 0.44 -8.04 -5.23
C VAL A 45 -0.84 -7.36 -4.72
N ALA A 46 -2.02 -7.75 -5.23
CA ALA A 46 -3.29 -7.20 -4.77
C ALA A 46 -3.58 -7.55 -3.29
N MET A 47 -3.21 -8.76 -2.85
CA MET A 47 -3.25 -9.14 -1.44
C MET A 47 -2.28 -8.31 -0.59
N HIS A 48 -1.08 -8.06 -1.10
CA HIS A 48 -0.10 -7.20 -0.43
C HIS A 48 -0.64 -5.77 -0.27
N VAL A 49 -1.13 -5.15 -1.35
CA VAL A 49 -1.74 -3.81 -1.32
C VAL A 49 -2.91 -3.73 -0.34
N ALA A 50 -3.74 -4.78 -0.27
CA ALA A 50 -4.84 -4.83 0.71
C ALA A 50 -4.33 -4.72 2.15
N ALA A 51 -3.22 -5.38 2.47
CA ALA A 51 -2.62 -5.44 3.79
C ALA A 51 -1.73 -4.24 4.13
N SER A 52 -0.93 -3.75 3.18
CA SER A 52 0.09 -2.72 3.42
C SER A 52 -0.40 -1.29 3.17
N ASN A 53 -1.49 -1.10 2.42
CA ASN A 53 -2.07 0.21 2.08
C ASN A 53 -1.00 1.24 1.63
N PRO A 54 -0.22 0.96 0.58
CA PRO A 54 0.78 1.89 0.08
C PRO A 54 0.14 3.21 -0.34
N VAL A 55 0.91 4.30 -0.22
CA VAL A 55 0.48 5.64 -0.62
C VAL A 55 0.75 5.90 -2.10
N ALA A 56 1.77 5.25 -2.66
CA ALA A 56 2.21 5.45 -4.04
C ALA A 56 2.79 4.16 -4.65
N LEU A 57 2.80 4.04 -5.99
CA LEU A 57 3.45 2.91 -6.66
C LEU A 57 4.97 3.08 -6.63
N THR A 58 5.44 4.27 -6.99
CA THR A 58 6.86 4.65 -7.02
C THR A 58 7.14 5.83 -6.08
N ALA A 59 8.42 6.14 -5.84
CA ALA A 59 8.78 7.24 -4.93
C ALA A 59 8.43 8.62 -5.53
N GLU A 60 8.46 8.73 -6.85
CA GLU A 60 8.16 9.96 -7.59
C GLU A 60 6.67 10.33 -7.55
N GLU A 61 5.81 9.36 -7.25
CA GLU A 61 4.37 9.53 -7.12
C GLU A 61 3.94 9.96 -5.70
N VAL A 62 4.86 9.98 -4.73
CA VAL A 62 4.55 10.44 -3.37
C VAL A 62 4.38 11.96 -3.37
N ASP A 63 3.30 12.45 -2.75
CA ASP A 63 3.05 13.89 -2.62
C ASP A 63 4.24 14.61 -1.96
N PRO A 64 4.88 15.59 -2.64
CA PRO A 64 5.97 16.35 -2.07
C PRO A 64 5.62 17.03 -0.74
N ALA A 65 4.36 17.43 -0.52
CA ALA A 65 3.93 18.02 0.74
C ALA A 65 3.97 17.01 1.89
N LEU A 66 3.64 15.74 1.62
CA LEU A 66 3.79 14.65 2.59
C LEU A 66 5.26 14.40 2.91
N VAL A 67 6.12 14.36 1.89
CA VAL A 67 7.58 14.17 2.06
C VAL A 67 8.19 15.26 2.94
N GLU A 68 7.89 16.53 2.65
CA GLU A 68 8.43 17.66 3.44
C GLU A 68 7.89 17.67 4.87
N ARG A 69 6.61 17.31 5.07
CA ARG A 69 6.03 17.15 6.41
C ARG A 69 6.75 16.09 7.22
N GLU A 70 6.95 14.89 6.68
CA GLU A 70 7.64 13.80 7.37
C GLU A 70 9.11 14.13 7.62
N LYS A 71 9.78 14.75 6.66
CA LYS A 71 11.16 15.25 6.82
C LYS A 71 11.28 16.26 7.95
N ALA A 72 10.35 17.21 8.08
CA ALA A 72 10.32 18.15 9.19
C ALA A 72 10.17 17.42 10.53
N ILE A 73 9.23 16.47 10.63
CA ILE A 73 9.02 15.65 11.83
C ILE A 73 10.30 14.89 12.20
N PHE A 74 10.96 14.23 11.24
CA PHE A 74 12.20 13.51 11.50
C PHE A 74 13.35 14.43 11.92
N SER A 75 13.40 15.64 11.36
CA SER A 75 14.43 16.63 11.69
C SER A 75 14.27 17.13 13.13
N ASP A 76 13.03 17.44 13.54
CA ASP A 76 12.75 17.89 14.91
C ASP A 76 13.04 16.78 15.93
N GLN A 77 12.66 15.53 15.62
CA GLN A 77 13.00 14.38 16.46
C GLN A 77 14.52 14.14 16.54
N ALA A 78 15.26 14.35 15.45
CA ALA A 78 16.71 14.18 15.43
C ALA A 78 17.43 15.28 16.23
N ARG A 79 16.97 16.55 16.16
CA ARG A 79 17.53 17.66 16.96
C ARG A 79 17.40 17.44 18.47
N GLN A 80 16.31 16.81 18.91
CA GLN A 80 16.12 16.44 20.32
C GLN A 80 17.16 15.44 20.85
N SER A 81 17.92 14.77 19.98
CA SER A 81 18.98 13.84 20.38
C SER A 81 20.28 14.52 20.85
N GLY A 82 20.43 15.84 20.66
CA GLY A 82 21.62 16.60 21.06
C GLY A 82 22.90 16.26 20.28
N LYS A 83 22.78 15.54 19.17
CA LYS A 83 23.93 15.15 18.31
C LYS A 83 24.36 16.30 17.39
N PRO A 84 25.59 16.26 16.85
CA PRO A 84 26.04 17.25 15.86
C PRO A 84 25.19 17.25 14.57
N GLU A 85 25.11 18.39 13.88
CA GLU A 85 24.29 18.57 12.67
C GLU A 85 24.56 17.53 11.59
N ALA A 86 25.83 17.20 11.32
CA ALA A 86 26.20 16.18 10.34
C ALA A 86 25.68 14.76 10.69
N ILE A 87 25.44 14.48 11.97
CA ILE A 87 24.83 13.21 12.42
C ILE A 87 23.30 13.30 12.32
N ILE A 88 22.73 14.47 12.63
CA ILE A 88 21.30 14.75 12.47
C ILE A 88 20.88 14.55 11.00
N GLU A 89 21.61 15.14 10.05
CA GLU A 89 21.33 15.01 8.62
C GLU A 89 21.29 13.53 8.18
N LYS A 90 22.30 12.74 8.57
CA LYS A 90 22.34 11.30 8.28
C LYS A 90 21.18 10.53 8.93
N MET A 91 20.75 10.93 10.12
CA MET A 91 19.59 10.32 10.80
C MET A 91 18.30 10.62 10.05
N VAL A 92 18.11 11.85 9.59
CA VAL A 92 16.94 12.26 8.80
C VAL A 92 16.90 11.52 7.47
N GLU A 93 18.02 11.46 6.75
CA GLU A 93 18.14 10.71 5.49
C GLU A 93 17.76 9.24 5.67
N GLY A 94 18.29 8.58 6.71
CA GLY A 94 17.98 7.19 7.01
C GLY A 94 16.50 6.96 7.34
N ARG A 95 15.85 7.90 8.03
CA ARG A 95 14.41 7.83 8.33
C ARG A 95 13.55 8.09 7.11
N LEU A 96 13.96 9.04 6.26
CA LEU A 96 13.25 9.30 5.02
C LEU A 96 13.33 8.11 4.06
N ARG A 97 14.48 7.41 4.01
CA ARG A 97 14.60 6.16 3.27
C ARG A 97 13.63 5.09 3.79
N LYS A 98 13.56 4.89 5.10
CA LYS A 98 12.60 3.95 5.73
C LYS A 98 11.15 4.33 5.44
N PHE A 99 10.82 5.62 5.49
CA PHE A 99 9.49 6.10 5.12
C PHE A 99 9.12 5.67 3.70
N TYR A 100 10.02 5.83 2.73
CA TYR A 100 9.77 5.33 1.37
C TYR A 100 9.63 3.80 1.29
N GLU A 101 10.43 3.05 2.05
CA GLU A 101 10.28 1.58 2.17
C GLU A 101 8.92 1.17 2.75
N GLU A 102 8.31 2.02 3.58
CA GLU A 102 7.01 1.76 4.20
C GLU A 102 5.82 2.19 3.34
N VAL A 103 5.92 3.24 2.52
CA VAL A 103 4.77 3.81 1.81
C VAL A 103 4.76 3.61 0.29
N VAL A 104 5.89 3.25 -0.32
CA VAL A 104 6.00 3.03 -1.76
C VAL A 104 5.89 1.54 -2.08
N LEU A 105 4.84 1.14 -2.81
CA LEU A 105 4.54 -0.26 -3.10
C LEU A 105 5.76 -1.05 -3.58
N LEU A 106 6.50 -0.53 -4.57
CA LEU A 106 7.66 -1.25 -5.12
C LEU A 106 8.81 -1.44 -4.12
N LYS A 107 8.91 -0.58 -3.11
CA LYS A 107 9.96 -0.62 -2.08
C LYS A 107 9.56 -1.43 -0.84
N GLN A 108 8.28 -1.68 -0.65
CA GLN A 108 7.77 -2.44 0.49
C GLN A 108 8.29 -3.87 0.48
N ALA A 109 8.59 -4.39 1.67
CA ALA A 109 8.84 -5.81 1.89
C ALA A 109 7.57 -6.60 1.54
N PHE A 110 7.71 -7.62 0.70
CA PHE A 110 6.56 -8.32 0.14
C PHE A 110 5.89 -9.19 1.20
N VAL A 111 4.57 -9.05 1.38
CA VAL A 111 3.85 -9.71 2.49
C VAL A 111 3.93 -11.23 2.43
N LEU A 112 4.01 -11.81 1.22
CA LEU A 112 4.16 -13.26 1.04
C LEU A 112 5.61 -13.74 1.20
N ASN A 113 6.58 -12.84 1.04
CA ASN A 113 8.00 -13.13 1.25
C ASN A 113 8.73 -11.86 1.72
N PRO A 114 8.77 -11.60 3.05
CA PRO A 114 9.29 -10.35 3.60
C PRO A 114 10.80 -10.15 3.39
N ASP A 115 11.53 -11.17 2.93
CA ASP A 115 12.98 -11.08 2.66
C ASP A 115 13.29 -10.26 1.40
N ILE A 116 12.29 -10.03 0.55
CA ILE A 116 12.43 -9.30 -0.72
C ILE A 116 11.37 -8.21 -0.85
N THR A 117 11.68 -7.19 -1.65
CA THR A 117 10.70 -6.14 -1.98
C THR A 117 9.70 -6.62 -3.03
N VAL A 118 8.58 -5.91 -3.18
CA VAL A 118 7.62 -6.16 -4.27
C VAL A 118 8.28 -6.03 -5.65
N GLU A 119 9.17 -5.04 -5.83
CA GLU A 119 9.94 -4.90 -7.07
C GLU A 119 10.81 -6.13 -7.36
N LYS A 120 11.50 -6.64 -6.33
CA LYS A 120 12.33 -7.83 -6.47
C LYS A 120 11.48 -9.08 -6.74
N ALA A 121 10.33 -9.21 -6.08
CA ALA A 121 9.37 -10.28 -6.33
C ALA A 121 8.84 -10.25 -7.77
N LEU A 122 8.55 -9.07 -8.31
CA LEU A 122 8.15 -8.90 -9.72
C LEU A 122 9.26 -9.38 -10.66
N LYS A 123 10.52 -8.99 -10.39
CA LYS A 123 11.68 -9.46 -11.17
C LYS A 123 11.90 -10.95 -11.12
N ASP A 124 11.63 -11.59 -9.99
CA ASP A 124 11.74 -13.04 -9.90
C ASP A 124 10.56 -13.73 -10.63
N ALA A 125 9.36 -13.14 -10.60
CA ALA A 125 8.18 -13.61 -11.33
C ALA A 125 8.30 -13.50 -12.87
N GLU A 126 9.13 -12.59 -13.40
CA GLU A 126 9.42 -12.48 -14.85
C GLU A 126 9.90 -13.82 -15.44
N LYS A 127 10.51 -14.71 -14.65
CA LYS A 127 10.94 -16.05 -15.09
C LYS A 127 9.76 -16.97 -15.41
N GLU A 128 8.71 -16.93 -14.60
CA GLU A 128 7.48 -17.72 -14.83
C GLU A 128 6.58 -17.07 -15.88
N ILE A 129 6.55 -15.74 -15.91
CA ILE A 129 5.85 -14.95 -16.93
C ILE A 129 6.51 -15.14 -18.31
N GLY A 130 7.83 -15.33 -18.37
CA GLY A 130 8.58 -15.53 -19.61
C GLY A 130 8.85 -14.25 -20.40
N ALA A 131 8.62 -13.08 -19.80
CA ALA A 131 8.87 -11.76 -20.39
C ALA A 131 9.02 -10.70 -19.30
N PRO A 132 9.60 -9.53 -19.60
CA PRO A 132 9.58 -8.39 -18.68
C PRO A 132 8.16 -8.04 -18.25
N ALA A 133 8.00 -7.65 -16.99
CA ALA A 133 6.73 -7.30 -16.41
C ALA A 133 6.84 -6.00 -15.62
N LYS A 134 5.78 -5.19 -15.67
CA LYS A 134 5.70 -3.91 -14.97
C LYS A 134 4.37 -3.78 -14.27
N ILE A 135 4.35 -3.52 -12.96
CA ILE A 135 3.15 -3.05 -12.30
C ILE A 135 2.92 -1.60 -12.76
N THR A 136 1.81 -1.33 -13.43
CA THR A 136 1.55 -0.01 -14.03
C THR A 136 0.65 0.86 -13.19
N ALA A 137 -0.24 0.26 -12.41
CA ALA A 137 -1.07 0.95 -11.43
C ALA A 137 -1.80 -0.05 -10.53
N TYR A 138 -2.30 0.44 -9.40
CA TYR A 138 -3.20 -0.27 -8.52
C TYR A 138 -4.32 0.66 -8.04
N LEU A 139 -5.42 0.08 -7.57
CA LEU A 139 -6.49 0.78 -6.87
C LEU A 139 -6.86 -0.02 -5.64
N ARG A 140 -7.08 0.66 -4.52
CA ARG A 140 -7.56 0.06 -3.28
C ARG A 140 -8.76 0.87 -2.80
N TYR A 141 -9.83 0.17 -2.45
CA TYR A 141 -11.01 0.74 -1.83
C TYR A 141 -11.30 0.00 -0.54
N ALA A 142 -11.44 0.72 0.58
CA ALA A 142 -11.92 0.17 1.83
C ALA A 142 -13.26 0.79 2.24
N LEU A 143 -14.20 -0.04 2.68
CA LEU A 143 -15.51 0.40 3.17
C LEU A 143 -15.32 1.27 4.42
N GLY A 144 -15.86 2.49 4.38
CA GLY A 144 -15.77 3.45 5.48
C GLY A 144 -14.50 4.32 5.45
N GLU A 145 -13.65 4.17 4.43
CA GLU A 145 -12.50 5.05 4.24
C GLU A 145 -12.95 6.51 4.07
N GLY A 146 -12.38 7.40 4.89
CA GLY A 146 -12.76 8.81 4.93
C GLY A 146 -14.08 9.15 5.63
N ILE A 147 -14.74 8.19 6.27
CA ILE A 147 -16.01 8.40 6.99
C ILE A 147 -15.76 8.32 8.50
N GLU A 148 -16.13 9.38 9.22
CA GLU A 148 -16.14 9.36 10.68
C GLU A 148 -17.28 8.46 11.15
N LYS A 149 -16.94 7.40 11.89
CA LYS A 149 -17.94 6.47 12.42
C LYS A 149 -18.52 7.05 13.70
N GLU A 150 -19.78 7.48 13.64
CA GLU A 150 -20.52 7.88 14.84
C GLU A 150 -20.57 6.71 15.84
N THR A 151 -20.07 6.95 17.05
CA THR A 151 -20.17 6.00 18.16
C THR A 151 -21.40 6.36 18.98
N THR A 152 -22.46 5.57 18.85
CA THR A 152 -23.64 5.72 19.71
C THR A 152 -23.59 4.77 20.90
N ASP A 153 -24.07 5.25 22.05
CA ASP A 153 -24.25 4.44 23.25
C ASP A 153 -25.65 3.84 23.25
N PHE A 154 -25.72 2.56 22.90
CA PHE A 154 -26.97 1.81 22.86
C PHE A 154 -27.71 1.83 24.21
N ALA A 155 -27.00 1.83 25.34
CA ALA A 155 -27.65 1.90 26.66
C ALA A 155 -28.30 3.27 26.89
N ALA A 156 -27.64 4.35 26.45
CA ALA A 156 -28.19 5.70 26.52
C ALA A 156 -29.41 5.86 25.58
N GLU A 157 -29.37 5.29 24.38
CA GLU A 157 -30.50 5.30 23.44
C GLU A 157 -31.72 4.55 24.02
N VAL A 158 -31.50 3.37 24.61
CA VAL A 158 -32.57 2.59 25.26
C VAL A 158 -33.15 3.35 26.46
N ALA A 159 -32.30 3.95 27.31
CA ALA A 159 -32.76 4.74 28.45
C ALA A 159 -33.57 5.98 28.02
N ALA A 160 -33.24 6.60 26.90
CA ALA A 160 -33.99 7.73 26.33
C ALA A 160 -35.34 7.30 25.74
N ALA A 161 -35.43 6.11 25.14
CA ALA A 161 -36.65 5.59 24.53
C ALA A 161 -37.73 5.20 25.56
N VAL A 162 -37.33 4.75 26.76
CA VAL A 162 -38.25 4.32 27.84
C VAL A 162 -38.77 5.50 28.68
N LYS A 163 -38.16 6.69 28.58
CA LYS A 163 -38.58 7.92 29.29
C LYS A 163 -39.64 8.75 28.55
N LYS A 164 -40.12 8.28 27.39
CA LYS A 164 -41.29 8.82 26.69
C LYS A 164 -42.54 8.02 27.07
#